data_AF-A0AB35AMX2-F1
#
_entry.id   AF-A0AB35AMX2-F1
#
_cell.length_a   1.000
_cell.length_b   1.000
_cell.length_c   1.000
_cell.angle_alpha   90.00
_cell.angle_beta   90.00
_cell.angle_gamma   90.00
#
_symmetry.space_group_name_H-M   'P 1'
#
loop_
_entity.id
_entity.type
_entity.pdbx_description
1 polymer ?
#
loop_
_entity_poly.entity_id
_entity_poly.type
_entity_poly.pdbx_seq_one_letter_code
_entity_poly.pdbx_strand_id
1 'polypeptide(L)'
;MTEAPHVVAEGTVLSFARGHRLQHDRVRDVWIVQAPEKAFVVEGAAPHILRLLDGKRSVGEIIQQLAIEFSAPREVIAKDVLALLSELTEKNVLHT
;
A
#
# COMPACT_ATOMS: atom_id res chain seq x y z
N MET A 1 16.98 4.48 -18.97
CA MET A 1 17.11 4.49 -17.50
C MET A 1 16.23 3.38 -16.99
N THR A 2 16.78 2.20 -16.76
CA THR A 2 16.07 1.06 -16.18
C THR A 2 16.35 1.12 -14.69
N GLU A 3 15.52 1.82 -13.93
CA GLU A 3 15.52 1.64 -12.47
C GLU A 3 15.14 0.19 -12.20
N ALA A 4 15.97 -0.49 -11.41
CA ALA A 4 15.67 -1.83 -10.96
C ALA A 4 14.31 -1.82 -10.25
N PRO A 5 13.42 -2.80 -10.49
CA PRO A 5 12.14 -2.85 -9.80
C PRO A 5 12.43 -2.78 -8.30
N HIS A 6 11.89 -1.77 -7.62
CA HIS A 6 12.04 -1.65 -6.18
C HIS A 6 11.18 -2.73 -5.54
N VAL A 7 11.69 -3.95 -5.49
CA VAL A 7 11.05 -5.08 -4.86
C VAL A 7 11.02 -4.82 -3.36
N VAL A 8 9.84 -4.48 -2.86
CA VAL A 8 9.56 -4.44 -1.43
C VAL A 8 9.70 -5.87 -0.90
N ALA A 9 10.45 -6.05 0.19
CA ALA A 9 10.57 -7.35 0.85
C ALA A 9 9.43 -7.52 1.86
N GLU A 10 8.99 -8.77 2.10
CA GLU A 10 7.96 -9.05 3.11
C GLU A 10 8.40 -8.62 4.53
N GLY A 11 9.70 -8.58 4.82
CA GLY A 11 10.24 -8.10 6.09
C GLY A 11 10.29 -6.57 6.23
N THR A 12 9.98 -5.82 5.17
CA THR A 12 10.01 -4.36 5.21
C THR A 12 8.81 -3.82 5.98
N VAL A 13 9.04 -2.79 6.80
CA VAL A 13 7.98 -2.03 7.47
C VAL A 13 7.82 -0.74 6.70
N LEU A 14 6.63 -0.50 6.12
CA LEU A 14 6.38 0.68 5.30
C LEU A 14 5.45 1.67 5.99
N SER A 15 5.69 2.95 5.74
CA SER A 15 4.89 4.07 6.22
C SER A 15 4.70 5.12 5.13
N PHE A 16 3.67 5.95 5.26
CA PHE A 16 3.44 7.04 4.33
C PHE A 16 4.56 8.09 4.44
N ALA A 17 5.01 8.56 3.28
CA ALA A 17 5.90 9.69 3.16
C ALA A 17 5.33 10.94 3.84
N ARG A 18 6.20 11.88 4.21
CA ARG A 18 5.76 13.13 4.83
C ARG A 18 4.78 13.86 3.91
N GLY A 19 3.66 14.29 4.47
CA GLY A 19 2.59 14.96 3.72
C GLY A 19 1.71 14.01 2.90
N HIS A 20 1.99 12.70 2.92
CA HIS A 20 1.13 11.69 2.33
C HIS A 20 0.21 11.08 3.37
N ARG A 21 -1.07 10.89 3.03
CA ARG A 21 -2.03 10.19 3.89
C ARG A 21 -3.14 9.55 3.09
N LEU A 22 -3.61 8.41 3.56
CA LEU A 22 -4.85 7.83 3.08
C LEU A 22 -6.05 8.55 3.70
N GLN A 23 -7.01 8.94 2.88
CA GLN A 23 -8.26 9.57 3.30
C GLN A 23 -9.45 8.97 2.53
N HIS A 24 -10.55 8.72 3.24
CA HIS A 24 -11.82 8.38 2.61
C HIS A 24 -12.60 9.66 2.31
N ASP A 25 -12.86 9.91 1.02
CA ASP A 25 -13.74 10.97 0.57
C ASP A 25 -15.19 10.48 0.65
N ARG A 26 -15.90 10.92 1.70
CA ARG A 26 -17.29 10.53 1.97
C ARG A 26 -18.29 11.09 0.96
N VAL A 27 -17.95 12.18 0.25
CA VAL A 27 -18.86 12.79 -0.72
C VAL A 27 -18.89 11.96 -1.99
N ARG A 28 -17.73 11.45 -2.38
CA ARG A 28 -17.55 10.62 -3.58
C ARG A 28 -17.56 9.11 -3.29
N ASP A 29 -17.55 8.75 -2.02
CA ASP A 29 -17.39 7.38 -1.51
C ASP A 29 -16.17 6.65 -2.09
N VAL A 30 -15.05 7.37 -2.22
CA VAL A 30 -13.80 6.83 -2.76
C VAL A 30 -12.66 7.00 -1.77
N TRP A 31 -11.68 6.10 -1.86
CA TRP A 31 -10.44 6.24 -1.11
C TRP A 31 -9.42 7.00 -1.94
N ILE A 32 -8.75 7.96 -1.30
CA ILE A 32 -7.70 8.76 -1.94
C ILE A 32 -6.43 8.74 -1.11
N VAL A 33 -5.29 8.62 -1.78
CA VAL A 33 -3.99 8.98 -1.20
C VAL A 33 -3.77 10.45 -1.52
N GLN A 34 -3.76 11.27 -0.48
CA GLN A 34 -3.40 12.68 -0.60
C GLN A 34 -1.89 12.79 -0.53
N ALA A 35 -1.32 13.53 -1.47
CA ALA A 35 0.06 13.98 -1.49
C ALA A 35 0.08 15.52 -1.46
N PRO A 36 1.24 16.15 -1.17
CA PRO A 36 1.34 17.61 -1.09
C PRO A 36 0.89 18.34 -2.35
N GLU A 37 1.17 17.78 -3.53
CA GLU A 37 0.91 18.41 -4.83
C GLU A 37 -0.26 17.79 -5.59
N LYS A 38 -0.70 16.59 -5.20
CA LYS A 38 -1.68 15.79 -5.97
C LYS A 38 -2.45 14.83 -5.06
N ALA A 39 -3.63 14.40 -5.50
CA ALA A 39 -4.36 13.31 -4.86
C ALA A 39 -4.64 12.22 -5.89
N PHE A 40 -4.53 10.96 -5.47
CA PHE A 40 -4.78 9.81 -6.33
C PHE A 40 -5.90 8.99 -5.74
N VAL A 41 -6.85 8.57 -6.58
CA VAL A 41 -7.88 7.62 -6.17
C VAL A 41 -7.26 6.23 -6.10
N VAL A 42 -7.55 5.50 -5.03
CA VAL A 42 -7.17 4.11 -4.85
C VAL A 42 -8.43 3.27 -4.72
N GLU A 43 -8.47 2.16 -5.45
CA GLU A 43 -9.64 1.30 -5.59
C GLU A 43 -9.30 -0.18 -5.35
N GLY A 44 -10.32 -1.02 -5.25
CA GLY A 44 -10.16 -2.46 -5.06
C GLY A 44 -9.50 -2.81 -3.71
N ALA A 45 -8.43 -3.60 -3.74
CA ALA A 45 -7.71 -4.03 -2.55
C ALA A 45 -6.81 -2.93 -1.96
N ALA A 46 -6.41 -1.93 -2.76
CA ALA A 46 -5.43 -0.92 -2.36
C ALA A 46 -5.80 -0.18 -1.06
N PRO A 47 -7.05 0.30 -0.84
CA PRO A 47 -7.41 0.93 0.42
C PRO A 47 -7.25 0.01 1.64
N HIS A 48 -7.58 -1.28 1.50
CA HIS A 48 -7.46 -2.25 2.60
C HIS A 48 -5.99 -2.45 2.98
N ILE A 49 -5.10 -2.55 1.99
CA ILE A 49 -3.66 -2.67 2.19
C ILE A 49 -3.09 -1.41 2.85
N LEU A 50 -3.41 -0.24 2.29
CA LEU A 50 -2.89 1.05 2.72
C LEU A 50 -3.34 1.47 4.12
N ARG A 51 -4.52 1.00 4.57
CA ARG A 51 -5.00 1.21 5.95
C ARG A 51 -4.19 0.45 6.99
N LEU A 52 -3.51 -0.62 6.59
CA LEU A 52 -2.70 -1.45 7.48
C LEU A 52 -1.25 -0.98 7.59
N LEU A 53 -0.84 -0.02 6.74
CA LEU A 53 0.46 0.64 6.83
C LEU A 53 0.49 1.60 8.02
N ASP A 54 0.92 1.09 9.16
CA ASP A 54 1.06 1.84 10.41
C ASP A 54 2.53 2.16 10.77
N GLY A 55 3.48 1.78 9.90
CA GLY A 55 4.92 1.92 10.17
C GLY A 55 5.42 1.02 11.31
N LYS A 56 4.66 0.00 11.69
CA LYS A 56 5.04 -0.97 12.72
C LYS A 56 4.99 -2.41 12.21
N ARG A 57 3.97 -2.74 11.42
CA ARG A 57 3.82 -4.08 10.84
C ARG A 57 4.68 -4.25 9.61
N SER A 58 5.23 -5.45 9.47
CA SER A 58 5.91 -5.84 8.25
C SER A 58 4.91 -6.12 7.12
N VAL A 59 5.34 -6.00 5.87
CA VAL A 59 4.51 -6.32 4.70
C VAL A 59 4.02 -7.76 4.74
N GLY A 60 4.82 -8.70 5.23
CA GLY A 60 4.44 -10.10 5.40
C GLY A 60 3.30 -10.31 6.39
N GLU A 61 3.27 -9.54 7.50
CA GLU A 61 2.14 -9.57 8.45
C GLU A 61 0.86 -9.00 7.83
N ILE A 62 0.98 -7.92 7.05
CA ILE A 62 -0.14 -7.32 6.31
C ILE A 62 -0.71 -8.33 5.31
N ILE A 63 0.14 -8.98 4.52
CA ILE A 63 -0.24 -10.03 3.57
C ILE A 63 -0.98 -11.16 4.30
N GLN A 64 -0.46 -11.63 5.44
CA GLN A 64 -1.10 -12.71 6.18
C GLN A 64 -2.48 -12.29 6.71
N GLN A 65 -2.59 -11.08 7.23
CA GLN A 65 -3.86 -10.56 7.75
C GLN A 65 -4.91 -10.45 6.64
N LEU A 66 -4.52 -9.92 5.47
CA LEU A 66 -5.38 -9.79 4.31
C LEU A 66 -5.79 -11.15 3.72
N ALA A 67 -4.88 -12.14 3.71
CA ALA A 67 -5.21 -13.49 3.27
C ALA A 67 -6.32 -14.12 4.13
N ILE A 68 -6.31 -13.87 5.43
CA ILE A 68 -7.37 -14.29 6.36
C ILE A 68 -8.67 -13.50 6.09
N GLU A 69 -8.57 -12.16 6.03
CA GLU A 69 -9.72 -11.25 5.88
C GLU A 69 -10.49 -11.50 4.58
N PHE A 70 -9.77 -11.71 3.48
CA PHE A 70 -10.36 -11.98 2.16
C PHE A 70 -10.57 -13.47 1.88
N SER A 71 -10.19 -14.37 2.80
CA SER A 71 -10.23 -15.83 2.59
C SER A 71 -9.62 -16.25 1.25
N ALA A 72 -8.49 -15.63 0.89
CA ALA A 72 -7.83 -15.78 -0.40
C ALA A 72 -6.44 -16.41 -0.22
N PRO A 73 -5.89 -17.09 -1.25
CA PRO A 73 -4.55 -17.66 -1.17
C PRO A 73 -3.51 -16.57 -0.88
N ARG A 74 -2.64 -16.83 0.11
CA ARG A 74 -1.58 -15.89 0.52
C ARG A 74 -0.73 -15.44 -0.67
N GLU A 75 -0.40 -16.33 -1.59
CA GLU A 75 0.41 -16.03 -2.77
C GLU A 75 -0.24 -15.00 -3.71
N VAL A 76 -1.57 -15.05 -3.84
CA VAL A 76 -2.35 -14.10 -4.65
C VAL A 76 -2.34 -12.73 -4.00
N ILE A 77 -2.60 -12.69 -2.68
CA ILE A 77 -2.56 -11.45 -1.89
C ILE A 77 -1.14 -10.87 -1.88
N ALA A 78 -0.12 -11.70 -1.67
CA ALA A 78 1.28 -11.28 -1.66
C ALA A 78 1.66 -10.61 -2.97
N LYS A 79 1.30 -11.21 -4.10
CA LYS A 79 1.60 -10.64 -5.42
C LYS A 79 0.97 -9.25 -5.60
N ASP A 80 -0.29 -9.09 -5.22
CA ASP A 80 -1.01 -7.82 -5.35
C ASP A 80 -0.46 -6.75 -4.40
N VAL A 81 -0.25 -7.11 -3.14
CA VAL A 81 0.33 -6.23 -2.11
C VAL A 81 1.73 -5.78 -2.50
N LEU A 82 2.61 -6.70 -2.87
CA LEU A 82 3.99 -6.38 -3.23
C LEU A 82 4.05 -5.51 -4.48
N ALA A 83 3.23 -5.79 -5.49
CA ALA A 83 3.15 -4.95 -6.70
C ALA A 83 2.72 -3.52 -6.37
N LEU A 84 1.64 -3.37 -5.58
CA LEU A 84 1.13 -2.06 -5.18
C LEU A 84 2.14 -1.26 -4.34
N LEU A 85 2.74 -1.90 -3.33
CA LEU A 85 3.69 -1.21 -2.44
C LEU A 85 4.98 -0.83 -3.16
N SER A 86 5.43 -1.67 -4.10
CA SER A 86 6.59 -1.36 -4.95
C SER A 86 6.31 -0.11 -5.80
N GLU A 87 5.17 -0.07 -6.49
CA GLU A 87 4.78 1.09 -7.32
C GLU A 87 4.67 2.38 -6.50
N LEU A 88 4.10 2.31 -5.29
CA LEU A 88 3.97 3.47 -4.41
C LEU A 88 5.29 3.92 -3.80
N THR A 89 6.23 2.99 -3.58
CA THR A 89 7.59 3.30 -3.14
C THR A 89 8.36 4.02 -4.26
N GLU A 90 8.25 3.54 -5.50
CA GLU A 90 8.84 4.20 -6.69
C GLU A 90 8.30 5.62 -6.88
N LYS A 91 7.01 5.83 -6.58
CA LYS A 91 6.37 7.15 -6.61
C LYS A 91 6.69 8.05 -5.42
N ASN A 92 7.59 7.64 -4.52
CA ASN A 92 7.94 8.35 -3.27
C ASN A 92 6.72 8.64 -2.38
N VAL A 93 5.71 7.77 -2.43
CA VAL A 93 4.51 7.85 -1.58
C VAL A 93 4.73 7.10 -0.27
N LEU A 94 5.55 6.06 -0.29
CA LEU A 94 5.87 5.21 0.86
C LEU A 94 7.39 5.18 1.10
N HIS A 95 7.77 5.06 2.36
CA HIS A 95 9.16 4.84 2.79
C HIS A 95 9.22 3.78 3.89
N THR A 96 10.42 3.21 4.07
CA THR A 96 10.75 2.33 5.19
C THR A 96 11.06 3.10 6.47
#